data_AF-A0A126P9R5-F1
#
_entry.id   AF-A0A126P9R5-F1
#
_cell.length_a   1.000
_cell.length_b   1.000
_cell.length_c   1.000
_cell.angle_alpha   90.00
_cell.angle_beta   90.00
_cell.angle_gamma   90.00
#
_symmetry.space_group_name_H-M   'P 1'
#
loop_
_entity.id
_entity.type
_entity.pdbx_description
1 polymer ?
#
loop_
_entity_poly.entity_id
_entity_poly.type
_entity_poly.pdbx_seq_one_letter_code
_entity_poly.pdbx_strand_id
1 'polypeptide(L)'
;MKALGVDEQYHYAMDLELWFRYLLQAGQQRVLLSDSLFTYFRLHETSKSVAQSSRFVGDIEKVFYNVLHSLNAPRVLLDFARLNIPNADAFSPIRYPVAVSTKETSYFLLHMALLAKQHYSEIKNVVAARESLLVAQQNGHPKAPSVLRQLAKSLIPNKVLSWLASQRNKRKI
;
A
#
# COMPACT_ATOMS: atom_id res chain seq x y z
N MET A 1 -17.39 5.28 22.00
CA MET A 1 -17.11 5.39 20.55
C MET A 1 -16.83 6.85 20.18
N LYS A 2 -15.65 7.37 20.54
CA LYS A 2 -15.29 8.79 20.36
C LYS A 2 -13.89 8.84 19.72
N ALA A 3 -13.74 8.35 18.48
CA ALA A 3 -12.45 8.35 17.78
C ALA A 3 -12.58 8.03 16.28
N LEU A 4 -13.51 8.66 15.55
CA LEU A 4 -13.47 8.75 14.08
C LEU A 4 -13.30 10.23 13.68
N GLY A 5 -12.42 10.93 14.38
CA GLY A 5 -11.93 12.22 13.91
C GLY A 5 -10.98 12.02 12.73
N VAL A 6 -11.06 12.93 11.77
CA VAL A 6 -10.08 13.06 10.69
C VAL A 6 -8.76 13.49 11.31
N ASP A 7 -7.67 12.85 10.91
CA ASP A 7 -6.32 13.24 11.30
C ASP A 7 -5.76 14.20 10.23
N GLU A 8 -5.46 15.43 10.65
CA GLU A 8 -5.05 16.52 9.76
C GLU A 8 -3.60 16.36 9.25
N GLN A 9 -2.84 15.38 9.75
CA GLN A 9 -1.51 15.06 9.21
C GLN A 9 -1.54 14.49 7.78
N TYR A 10 -2.72 14.03 7.35
CA TYR A 10 -2.99 13.58 5.99
C TYR A 10 -3.72 14.69 5.25
N HIS A 11 -3.17 15.15 4.14
CA HIS A 11 -3.81 16.14 3.27
C HIS A 11 -4.45 15.50 2.03
N TYR A 12 -3.99 14.30 1.65
CA TYR A 12 -4.35 13.64 0.40
C TYR A 12 -4.91 12.22 0.58
N ALA A 13 -4.70 11.59 1.74
CA ALA A 13 -5.09 10.20 2.00
C ALA A 13 -5.96 10.03 3.26
N MET A 14 -6.71 11.06 3.66
CA MET A 14 -7.59 11.03 4.85
C MET A 14 -8.64 9.93 4.76
N ASP A 15 -9.25 9.76 3.59
CA ASP A 15 -10.25 8.72 3.32
C ASP A 15 -9.65 7.31 3.42
N LEU A 16 -8.46 7.12 2.86
CA LEU A 16 -7.72 5.87 2.96
C LEU A 16 -7.37 5.55 4.41
N GLU A 17 -6.91 6.53 5.18
CA GLU A 17 -6.61 6.37 6.60
C GLU A 17 -7.83 5.91 7.40
N LEU A 18 -8.98 6.56 7.18
CA LEU A 18 -10.23 6.21 7.84
C LEU A 18 -10.67 4.79 7.48
N TRP A 19 -10.52 4.39 6.21
CA TRP A 19 -10.80 3.02 5.77
C TRP A 19 -9.91 2.01 6.48
N PHE A 20 -8.61 2.24 6.59
CA PHE A 20 -7.71 1.32 7.30
C PHE A 20 -8.03 1.22 8.79
N ARG A 21 -8.35 2.33 9.46
CA ARG A 21 -8.80 2.30 10.86
C ARG A 21 -10.07 1.50 11.03
N TYR A 22 -11.06 1.74 10.16
CA TYR A 22 -12.30 0.97 10.17
C TYR A 22 -12.02 -0.52 9.94
N LEU A 23 -11.25 -0.87 8.92
CA LEU A 23 -10.94 -2.24 8.56
C LEU A 23 -10.15 -2.97 9.66
N LEU A 24 -9.23 -2.29 10.35
CA LEU A 24 -8.48 -2.87 11.48
C LEU A 24 -9.35 -3.14 12.72
N GLN A 25 -10.49 -2.46 12.85
CA GLN A 25 -11.40 -2.65 13.97
C GLN A 25 -12.57 -3.59 13.64
N ALA A 26 -13.14 -3.45 12.44
CA ALA A 26 -14.39 -4.11 12.06
C ALA A 26 -14.20 -5.27 11.06
N GLY A 27 -13.00 -5.42 10.49
CA GLY A 27 -12.71 -6.40 9.45
C GLY A 27 -13.44 -6.11 8.14
N GLN A 28 -13.42 -7.10 7.24
CA GLN A 28 -14.02 -6.97 5.90
C GLN A 28 -15.43 -7.59 5.80
N GLN A 29 -15.88 -8.33 6.82
CA GLN A 29 -17.13 -9.11 6.74
C GLN A 29 -18.39 -8.27 6.46
N ARG A 30 -18.35 -6.98 6.79
CA ARG A 30 -19.46 -6.02 6.58
C ARG A 30 -19.25 -5.12 5.37
N VAL A 31 -18.19 -5.33 4.59
CA VAL A 31 -17.92 -4.57 3.37
C VAL A 31 -18.58 -5.32 2.21
N LEU A 32 -19.57 -4.68 1.61
CA LEU A 32 -20.25 -5.19 0.41
C LEU A 32 -19.62 -4.53 -0.81
N LEU A 33 -19.32 -5.35 -1.83
CA LEU A 33 -18.84 -4.88 -3.13
C LEU A 33 -19.99 -4.99 -4.13
N SER A 34 -20.08 -4.00 -5.02
CA SER A 34 -21.07 -3.99 -6.10
C SER A 34 -20.40 -3.57 -7.40
N ASP A 35 -20.71 -4.29 -8.48
CA ASP A 35 -20.24 -3.98 -9.84
C ASP A 35 -21.09 -2.90 -10.51
N SER A 36 -22.06 -2.32 -9.79
CA SER A 36 -22.91 -1.25 -10.30
C SER A 36 -22.14 0.08 -10.36
N LEU A 37 -22.34 0.84 -11.44
CA LEU A 37 -21.74 2.16 -11.57
C LEU A 37 -22.53 3.19 -10.76
N PHE A 38 -21.92 3.73 -9.70
CA PHE A 38 -22.56 4.72 -8.82
C PHE A 38 -22.11 6.16 -9.07
N THR A 39 -20.90 6.38 -9.58
CA THR A 39 -20.35 7.73 -9.72
C THR A 39 -19.31 7.81 -10.83
N TYR A 40 -19.13 9.01 -11.37
CA TYR A 40 -18.07 9.36 -12.31
C TYR A 40 -17.12 10.35 -11.62
N PHE A 41 -15.83 10.03 -11.61
CA PHE A 41 -14.79 10.97 -11.18
C PHE A 41 -14.27 11.71 -12.41
N ARG A 42 -14.33 13.04 -12.40
CA ARG A 42 -13.74 13.86 -13.45
C ARG A 42 -12.25 14.03 -13.18
N LEU A 43 -11.41 13.40 -14.00
CA LEU A 43 -9.98 13.65 -14.00
C LEU A 43 -9.67 14.76 -15.01
N HIS A 44 -9.05 15.85 -14.56
CA HIS A 44 -8.52 16.90 -15.43
C HIS A 44 -7.06 17.15 -15.05
N GLU A 45 -6.25 17.67 -15.97
CA GLU A 45 -4.79 17.81 -15.75
C GLU A 45 -4.45 18.71 -14.55
N THR A 46 -5.31 19.70 -14.29
CA THR A 46 -5.17 20.60 -13.13
C THR A 46 -5.74 20.03 -11.82
N SER A 47 -6.28 18.81 -11.84
CA SER A 47 -6.79 18.17 -10.62
C SER A 47 -5.63 17.86 -9.68
N LYS A 48 -5.86 18.00 -8.37
CA LYS A 48 -4.83 17.77 -7.34
C LYS A 48 -4.20 16.37 -7.47
N SER A 49 -5.00 15.36 -7.79
CA SER A 49 -4.54 13.98 -7.98
C SER A 49 -3.58 13.81 -9.16
N VAL A 50 -3.69 14.64 -10.20
CA VAL A 50 -2.76 14.63 -11.35
C VAL A 50 -1.55 15.51 -11.07
N ALA A 51 -1.77 16.76 -10.66
CA ALA A 51 -0.72 17.76 -10.47
C ALA A 51 0.16 17.51 -9.23
N GLN A 52 -0.34 16.79 -8.23
CA GLN A 52 0.33 16.59 -6.93
C GLN A 52 0.46 15.11 -6.56
N SER A 53 0.50 14.21 -7.56
CA SER A 53 0.55 12.76 -7.38
C SER A 53 1.65 12.27 -6.41
N SER A 54 2.83 12.90 -6.41
CA SER A 54 3.90 12.57 -5.47
C SER A 54 3.55 12.84 -4.01
N ARG A 55 2.69 13.83 -3.72
CA ARG A 55 2.22 14.13 -2.36
C ARG A 55 1.21 13.11 -1.86
N PHE A 56 0.41 12.53 -2.76
CA PHE A 56 -0.46 11.40 -2.44
C PHE A 56 0.35 10.19 -2.00
N VAL A 57 1.44 9.86 -2.72
CA VAL A 57 2.31 8.73 -2.36
C VAL A 57 2.83 8.89 -0.92
N GLY A 58 3.34 10.08 -0.57
CA GLY A 58 3.83 10.33 0.78
C GLY A 58 2.78 10.12 1.88
N ASP A 59 1.55 10.59 1.67
CA ASP A 59 0.47 10.41 2.64
C ASP A 59 -0.02 8.96 2.72
N ILE A 60 -0.10 8.25 1.60
CA ILE A 60 -0.43 6.82 1.57
C ILE A 60 0.60 6.03 2.38
N GLU A 61 1.88 6.36 2.25
CA GLU A 61 2.96 5.67 2.95
C GLU A 61 2.95 5.94 4.45
N LYS A 62 2.54 7.15 4.88
CA LYS A 62 2.24 7.41 6.31
C LYS A 62 1.13 6.50 6.83
N VAL A 63 0.05 6.31 6.05
CA VAL A 63 -1.05 5.39 6.42
C VAL A 63 -0.51 3.97 6.56
N PHE A 64 0.21 3.47 5.57
CA PHE A 64 0.78 2.13 5.60
C PHE A 64 1.78 1.94 6.73
N TYR A 65 2.62 2.95 7.01
CA TYR A 65 3.51 2.94 8.17
C TYR A 65 2.72 2.78 9.47
N ASN A 66 1.66 3.56 9.68
CA ASN A 66 0.86 3.46 10.89
C ASN A 66 0.12 2.12 10.99
N VAL A 67 -0.33 1.54 9.87
CA VAL A 67 -0.87 0.17 9.86
C VAL A 67 0.20 -0.84 10.28
N LEU A 68 1.39 -0.82 9.66
CA LEU A 68 2.52 -1.69 10.01
C LEU A 68 2.91 -1.54 11.48
N HIS A 69 2.99 -0.30 11.97
CA HIS A 69 3.32 0.02 13.34
C HIS A 69 2.27 -0.55 14.31
N SER A 70 0.99 -0.40 13.99
CA SER A 70 -0.13 -0.94 14.77
C SER A 70 -0.11 -2.47 14.84
N LEU A 71 0.31 -3.13 13.77
CA LEU A 71 0.43 -4.58 13.67
C LEU A 71 1.74 -5.14 14.29
N ASN A 72 2.58 -4.29 14.89
CA ASN A 72 3.91 -4.67 15.37
C ASN A 72 4.76 -5.35 14.29
N ALA A 73 4.66 -4.85 13.05
CA ALA A 73 5.44 -5.37 11.94
C ALA A 73 6.95 -5.20 12.19
N PRO A 74 7.78 -6.11 11.66
CA PRO A 74 9.23 -6.01 11.78
C PRO A 74 9.79 -4.70 11.22
N ARG A 75 10.88 -4.22 11.82
CA ARG A 75 11.47 -2.92 11.50
C ARG A 75 11.84 -2.78 10.02
N VAL A 76 12.26 -3.85 9.36
CA VAL A 76 12.56 -3.85 7.91
C VAL A 76 11.38 -3.34 7.05
N LEU A 77 10.13 -3.61 7.46
CA LEU A 77 8.95 -3.12 6.73
C LEU A 77 8.62 -1.67 7.09
N LEU A 78 8.84 -1.28 8.34
CA LEU A 78 8.69 0.12 8.77
C LEU A 78 9.70 1.02 8.07
N ASP A 79 10.96 0.58 7.98
CA ASP A 79 12.02 1.30 7.29
C ASP A 79 11.70 1.42 5.80
N PHE A 80 11.19 0.35 5.17
CA PHE A 80 10.72 0.38 3.78
C PHE A 80 9.62 1.42 3.53
N ALA A 81 8.54 1.40 4.34
CA ALA A 81 7.45 2.38 4.20
C ALA A 81 7.94 3.82 4.43
N ARG A 82 8.90 4.02 5.34
CA ARG A 82 9.46 5.34 5.67
C ARG A 82 10.22 5.98 4.49
N LEU A 83 10.73 5.20 3.54
CA LEU A 83 11.51 5.71 2.39
C LEU A 83 10.76 6.73 1.54
N ASN A 84 9.44 6.55 1.42
CA ASN A 84 8.60 7.36 0.56
C ASN A 84 7.84 8.47 1.32
N ILE A 85 8.06 8.61 2.63
CA ILE A 85 7.43 9.66 3.45
C ILE A 85 8.28 10.94 3.35
N PRO A 86 7.80 12.02 2.71
CA PRO A 86 8.52 13.29 2.68
C PRO A 86 8.62 13.86 4.10
N ASN A 87 9.80 14.41 4.45
CA ASN A 87 10.06 14.96 5.78
C ASN A 87 9.68 13.96 6.91
N ALA A 88 10.13 12.71 6.81
CA ALA A 88 9.78 11.64 7.73
C ALA A 88 10.05 11.95 9.21
N ASP A 89 10.89 12.94 9.52
CA ASP A 89 11.16 13.40 10.89
C ASP A 89 10.03 14.25 11.48
N ALA A 90 9.23 14.90 10.63
CA ALA A 90 8.02 15.63 11.04
C ALA A 90 6.79 14.73 11.13
N PHE A 91 6.86 13.50 10.60
CA PHE A 91 5.78 12.53 10.70
C PHE A 91 5.74 11.95 12.13
N SER A 92 4.56 12.00 12.75
CA SER A 92 4.32 11.46 14.09
C SER A 92 3.53 10.16 13.99
N PRO A 93 4.17 8.98 14.11
CA PRO A 93 3.48 7.72 13.95
C PRO A 93 2.44 7.49 15.04
N ILE A 94 1.29 6.95 14.64
CA ILE A 94 0.18 6.64 15.54
C ILE A 94 -0.09 5.13 15.49
N ARG A 95 -0.57 4.59 16.61
CA ARG A 95 -1.09 3.21 16.67
C ARG A 95 -2.60 3.24 16.60
N TYR A 96 -3.13 2.59 15.57
CA TYR A 96 -4.54 2.31 15.43
C TYR A 96 -4.94 1.14 16.32
N PRO A 97 -6.13 1.16 16.94
CA PRO A 97 -6.66 -0.02 17.60
C PRO A 97 -6.90 -1.13 16.59
N VAL A 98 -6.43 -2.35 16.90
CA VAL A 98 -6.58 -3.53 16.05
C VAL A 98 -7.45 -4.55 16.79
N ALA A 99 -8.58 -4.91 16.19
CA ALA A 99 -9.50 -5.93 16.71
C ALA A 99 -9.75 -7.08 15.71
N VAL A 100 -9.22 -6.98 14.50
CA VAL A 100 -9.28 -8.04 13.49
C VAL A 100 -8.37 -9.22 13.78
N SER A 101 -8.69 -10.36 13.14
CA SER A 101 -7.88 -11.57 13.25
C SER A 101 -6.54 -11.45 12.50
N THR A 102 -5.54 -12.22 12.93
CA THR A 102 -4.23 -12.28 12.27
C THR A 102 -4.33 -12.64 10.79
N LYS A 103 -5.29 -13.50 10.42
CA LYS A 103 -5.54 -13.93 9.03
C LYS A 103 -5.90 -12.75 8.12
N GLU A 104 -6.71 -11.80 8.59
CA GLU A 104 -7.09 -10.62 7.79
C GLU A 104 -5.89 -9.69 7.57
N THR A 105 -5.03 -9.58 8.58
CA THR A 105 -3.83 -8.72 8.52
C THR A 105 -2.67 -9.36 7.75
N SER A 106 -2.62 -10.70 7.67
CA SER A 106 -1.56 -11.43 6.97
C SER A 106 -1.47 -11.06 5.49
N TYR A 107 -2.59 -10.81 4.81
CA TYR A 107 -2.54 -10.39 3.40
C TYR A 107 -1.85 -9.03 3.21
N PHE A 108 -2.10 -8.08 4.11
CA PHE A 108 -1.44 -6.77 4.08
C PHE A 108 0.06 -6.92 4.35
N LEU A 109 0.43 -7.67 5.40
CA LEU A 109 1.84 -7.92 5.74
C LEU A 109 2.59 -8.64 4.62
N LEU A 110 1.97 -9.65 4.01
CA LEU A 110 2.51 -10.34 2.84
C LEU A 110 2.77 -9.38 1.68
N HIS A 111 1.80 -8.52 1.36
CA HIS A 111 1.94 -7.55 0.28
C HIS A 111 3.12 -6.59 0.53
N MET A 112 3.16 -5.98 1.71
CA MET A 112 4.25 -5.07 2.09
C MET A 112 5.62 -5.76 2.09
N ALA A 113 5.67 -7.00 2.59
CA ALA A 113 6.90 -7.79 2.62
C ALA A 113 7.44 -8.11 1.21
N LEU A 114 6.57 -8.39 0.24
CA LEU A 114 6.98 -8.66 -1.13
C LEU A 114 7.50 -7.40 -1.84
N LEU A 115 6.85 -6.25 -1.61
CA LEU A 115 7.32 -4.96 -2.12
C LEU A 115 8.68 -4.59 -1.53
N ALA A 116 8.83 -4.70 -0.20
CA ALA A 116 10.08 -4.45 0.50
C ALA A 116 11.20 -5.37 -0.01
N LYS A 117 10.91 -6.68 -0.16
CA LYS A 117 11.87 -7.65 -0.71
C LYS A 117 12.32 -7.25 -2.11
N GLN A 118 11.40 -6.82 -2.97
CA GLN A 118 11.75 -6.39 -4.32
C GLN A 118 12.70 -5.19 -4.28
N HIS A 119 12.31 -4.13 -3.57
CA HIS A 119 13.10 -2.91 -3.43
C HIS A 119 14.51 -3.21 -2.88
N TYR A 120 14.61 -3.94 -1.78
CA TYR A 120 15.90 -4.28 -1.17
C TYR A 120 16.76 -5.17 -2.07
N SER A 121 16.14 -5.99 -2.93
CA SER A 121 16.88 -6.76 -3.94
C SER A 121 17.47 -5.84 -5.03
N GLU A 122 16.72 -4.84 -5.49
CA GLU A 122 17.15 -3.89 -6.52
C GLU A 122 18.34 -3.03 -6.04
N ILE A 123 18.33 -2.60 -4.78
CA ILE A 123 19.45 -1.87 -4.17
C ILE A 123 20.54 -2.78 -3.59
N LYS A 124 20.47 -4.10 -3.84
CA LYS A 124 21.43 -5.12 -3.37
C LYS A 124 21.62 -5.20 -1.84
N ASN A 125 20.62 -4.76 -1.07
CA ASN A 125 20.60 -4.98 0.38
C ASN A 125 20.08 -6.40 0.69
N VAL A 126 21.00 -7.36 0.67
CA VAL A 126 20.67 -8.80 0.81
C VAL A 126 20.05 -9.12 2.18
N VAL A 127 20.51 -8.46 3.25
CA VAL A 127 20.02 -8.71 4.62
C VAL A 127 18.56 -8.31 4.73
N ALA A 128 18.22 -7.06 4.37
CA ALA A 128 16.85 -6.56 4.43
C ALA A 128 15.91 -7.30 3.46
N ALA A 129 16.41 -7.69 2.27
CA ALA A 129 15.64 -8.51 1.33
C ALA A 129 15.30 -9.89 1.91
N ARG A 130 16.25 -10.52 2.61
CA ARG A 130 16.02 -11.82 3.28
C ARG A 130 15.05 -11.69 4.44
N GLU A 131 15.19 -10.68 5.28
CA GLU A 131 14.25 -10.42 6.39
C GLU A 131 12.83 -10.21 5.86
N SER A 132 12.67 -9.39 4.82
CA SER A 132 11.37 -9.16 4.17
C SER A 132 10.79 -10.47 3.62
N LEU A 133 11.61 -11.34 3.01
CA LEU A 133 11.16 -12.64 2.52
C LEU A 133 10.67 -13.56 3.66
N LEU A 134 11.34 -13.55 4.82
CA LEU A 134 10.91 -14.33 5.98
C LEU A 134 9.53 -13.86 6.48
N VAL A 135 9.28 -12.55 6.52
CA VAL A 135 7.96 -12.01 6.87
C VAL A 135 6.89 -12.44 5.89
N ALA A 136 7.19 -12.42 4.58
CA ALA A 136 6.27 -12.90 3.55
C ALA A 136 5.94 -14.39 3.76
N GLN A 137 6.93 -15.24 4.03
CA GLN A 137 6.72 -16.67 4.27
C GLN A 137 5.85 -16.93 5.51
N GLN A 138 6.06 -16.19 6.60
CA GLN A 138 5.28 -16.30 7.83
C GLN A 138 3.81 -15.90 7.65
N ASN A 139 3.52 -14.96 6.75
CA ASN A 139 2.16 -14.47 6.47
C ASN A 139 1.48 -15.20 5.31
N GLY A 140 2.12 -16.27 4.79
CA GLY A 140 1.56 -17.22 3.85
C GLY A 140 1.96 -16.98 2.38
N HIS A 141 1.72 -17.98 1.54
CA HIS A 141 1.75 -17.81 0.09
C HIS A 141 0.47 -17.08 -0.36
N PRO A 142 0.53 -16.18 -1.35
CA PRO A 142 -0.67 -15.53 -1.89
C PRO A 142 -1.57 -16.60 -2.52
N LYS A 143 -2.54 -17.12 -1.76
CA LYS A 143 -3.48 -18.15 -2.23
C LYS A 143 -4.56 -17.57 -3.15
N ALA A 144 -4.75 -16.26 -3.15
CA ALA A 144 -5.74 -15.58 -3.98
C ALA A 144 -5.13 -15.21 -5.35
N PRO A 145 -5.70 -15.69 -6.48
CA PRO A 145 -5.22 -15.37 -7.83
C PRO A 145 -5.22 -13.87 -8.14
N SER A 146 -6.10 -13.09 -7.50
CA SER A 146 -6.17 -11.63 -7.62
C SER A 146 -4.93 -10.96 -7.01
N VAL A 147 -4.49 -11.41 -5.83
CA VAL A 147 -3.29 -10.93 -5.16
C VAL A 147 -2.05 -11.30 -5.95
N LEU A 148 -1.98 -12.52 -6.48
CA LEU A 148 -0.92 -12.94 -7.41
C LEU A 148 -0.86 -12.05 -8.67
N ARG A 149 -2.01 -11.70 -9.26
CA ARG A 149 -2.06 -10.79 -10.42
C ARG A 149 -1.65 -9.37 -10.07
N GLN A 150 -2.05 -8.85 -8.91
CA GLN A 150 -1.65 -7.52 -8.45
C GLN A 150 -0.15 -7.45 -8.14
N LEU A 151 0.39 -8.46 -7.45
CA LEU A 151 1.82 -8.59 -7.20
C LEU A 151 2.60 -8.73 -8.51
N ALA A 152 2.11 -9.54 -9.45
CA ALA A 152 2.73 -9.65 -10.78
C ALA A 152 2.75 -8.29 -11.51
N LYS A 153 1.68 -7.50 -11.40
CA LYS A 153 1.64 -6.14 -11.98
C LYS A 153 2.57 -5.16 -11.30
N SER A 154 2.72 -5.22 -9.96
CA SER A 154 3.63 -4.34 -9.22
C SER A 154 5.10 -4.74 -9.36
N LEU A 155 5.39 -6.03 -9.64
CA LEU A 155 6.73 -6.57 -9.89
C LEU A 155 7.23 -6.32 -11.32
N ILE A 156 6.35 -5.94 -12.25
CA ILE A 156 6.78 -5.60 -13.61
C ILE A 156 7.33 -4.16 -13.57
N PRO A 157 8.62 -3.94 -13.88
CA PRO A 157 9.19 -2.60 -13.92
C PRO A 157 8.41 -1.73 -14.91
N ASN A 158 8.15 -0.46 -14.56
CA ASN A 158 7.48 0.50 -15.45
C ASN A 158 8.12 0.57 -16.86
N LYS A 159 9.42 0.27 -16.99
CA LYS A 159 10.14 0.16 -18.27
C LYS A 159 9.63 -0.97 -19.17
N VAL A 160 9.19 -2.09 -18.60
CA VAL A 160 8.64 -3.23 -19.35
C VAL A 160 7.21 -2.93 -19.82
N LEU A 161 6.41 -2.25 -18.99
CA LEU A 161 5.08 -1.78 -19.37
C LEU A 161 5.14 -0.73 -20.47
N SER A 162 6.07 0.23 -20.41
CA SER A 162 6.27 1.23 -21.47
C SER A 162 6.82 0.61 -22.76
N TRP A 163 7.72 -0.38 -22.65
CA TRP A 163 8.19 -1.14 -23.81
C TRP A 163 7.06 -1.94 -24.49
N LEU A 164 6.27 -2.68 -23.72
CA LEU A 164 5.10 -3.42 -24.24
C LEU A 164 4.05 -2.49 -24.87
N ALA A 165 3.82 -1.32 -24.28
CA ALA A 165 2.96 -0.29 -24.85
C ALA A 165 3.51 0.25 -26.19
N SER A 166 4.83 0.45 -26.28
CA SER A 166 5.48 0.89 -27.54
C SER A 166 5.45 -0.17 -28.64
N GLN A 167 5.55 -1.46 -28.29
CA GLN A 167 5.46 -2.58 -29.24
C GLN A 167 4.03 -2.73 -29.78
N ARG A 168 3.02 -2.45 -28.96
CA ARG A 168 1.60 -2.51 -29.37
C ARG A 168 1.23 -1.38 -30.34
N ASN A 169 1.89 -0.22 -30.26
CA ASN A 169 1.73 0.88 -31.23
C ASN A 169 2.47 0.63 -32.56
N LYS A 170 3.54 -0.18 -32.57
CA LYS A 170 4.27 -0.54 -33.80
C LYS A 170 3.57 -1.59 -34.67
N ARG A 171 2.53 -2.27 -34.17
CA ARG A 171 1.73 -3.26 -34.92
C ARG A 171 0.46 -2.68 -35.55
N LYS A 172 0.32 -1.35 -35.58
CA LYS A 172 -0.80 -0.62 -36.20
C LYS A 172 -0.37 0.25 -37.40
N ILE A 173 0.70 -0.14 -38.09
CA ILE A 173 1.06 0.36 -39.42
C ILE A 173 1.12 -0.83 -40.34
#